data_AF-A0A090EFR2-F1
#
_entry.id   AF-A0A090EFR2-F1
#
_cell.length_a   1.000
_cell.length_b   1.000
_cell.length_c   1.000
_cell.angle_alpha   90.00
_cell.angle_beta   90.00
_cell.angle_gamma   90.00
#
_symmetry.space_group_name_H-M   'P 1'
#
loop_
_entity.id
_entity.type
_entity.pdbx_description
1 polymer ?
#
loop_
_entity_poly.entity_id
_entity_poly.type
_entity_poly.pdbx_seq_one_letter_code
_entity_poly.pdbx_strand_id
1 'polypeptide(L)'
;MKPRRNLDEDRTLNALLGWKPDSPPYPTSLVEQGNIALATPLRDLSNEQVRLLVSQGFGLEYVVPKAISILVENPLIGVTFYAGDLLTSCLNIPQQFWKENQHLWAELDGILQSLDQTVSEVGTHRPQFESAWEAWDTQGARSKKA
;
A
#
# COMPACT_ATOMS: atom_id res chain seq x y z
N MET A 1 -25.01 17.69 7.04
CA MET A 1 -25.28 16.66 6.02
C MET A 1 -24.90 15.31 6.62
N LYS A 2 -25.83 14.36 6.76
CA LYS A 2 -25.45 12.97 7.08
C LYS A 2 -24.70 12.42 5.86
N PRO A 3 -23.53 11.76 6.02
CA PRO A 3 -22.87 11.13 4.88
C PRO A 3 -23.85 10.12 4.27
N ARG A 4 -24.03 10.17 2.95
CA ARG A 4 -24.81 9.15 2.25
C ARG A 4 -24.06 7.84 2.47
N ARG A 5 -24.67 6.90 3.19
CA ARG A 5 -24.13 5.55 3.39
C ARG A 5 -23.86 4.96 2.01
N ASN A 6 -22.60 4.68 1.70
CA ASN A 6 -22.23 4.01 0.46
C ASN A 6 -22.71 2.56 0.57
N LEU A 7 -23.76 2.19 -0.17
CA LEU A 7 -24.41 0.87 -0.05
C LEU A 7 -23.47 -0.27 -0.47
N ASP A 8 -22.42 0.03 -1.24
CA ASP A 8 -21.45 -0.95 -1.70
C ASP A 8 -20.46 -1.36 -0.60
N GLU A 9 -20.26 -0.53 0.42
CA GLU A 9 -19.36 -0.84 1.54
C GLU A 9 -19.85 -2.02 2.40
N ASP A 10 -21.16 -2.23 2.46
CA ASP A 10 -21.79 -3.33 3.20
C ASP A 10 -21.78 -4.65 2.41
N ARG A 11 -21.40 -4.62 1.12
CA ARG A 11 -21.43 -5.79 0.22
C ARG A 11 -20.04 -6.43 0.14
N THR A 12 -20.03 -7.74 -0.09
CA THR A 12 -18.80 -8.49 -0.39
C THR A 12 -18.35 -8.24 -1.83
N LEU A 13 -17.06 -8.41 -2.11
CA LEU A 13 -16.57 -8.32 -3.50
C LEU A 13 -17.20 -9.36 -4.40
N ASN A 14 -17.45 -10.57 -3.90
CA ASN A 14 -18.22 -11.57 -4.65
C ASN A 14 -19.59 -11.03 -5.09
N ALA A 15 -20.30 -10.35 -4.19
CA ALA A 15 -21.61 -9.77 -4.51
C ALA A 15 -21.51 -8.56 -5.45
N LEU A 16 -20.44 -7.76 -5.36
CA LEU A 16 -20.21 -6.59 -6.22
C LEU A 16 -19.84 -7.01 -7.65
N LEU A 17 -18.99 -8.02 -7.78
CA LEU A 17 -18.48 -8.54 -9.05
C LEU A 17 -19.44 -9.55 -9.71
N GLY A 18 -20.49 -9.99 -9.00
CA GLY A 18 -21.30 -11.14 -9.44
C GLY A 18 -20.49 -12.44 -9.51
N TRP A 19 -19.39 -12.53 -8.78
CA TRP A 19 -18.49 -13.67 -8.78
C TRP A 19 -19.03 -14.79 -7.90
N LYS A 20 -18.99 -16.02 -8.42
CA LYS A 20 -19.39 -17.21 -7.66
C LYS A 20 -18.19 -17.72 -6.84
N PRO A 21 -18.30 -17.84 -5.51
CA PRO A 21 -17.22 -18.35 -4.69
C PRO A 21 -16.83 -19.79 -5.07
N ASP A 22 -15.53 -20.08 -5.03
CA ASP A 22 -15.05 -21.46 -5.12
C ASP A 22 -15.42 -22.23 -3.85
N SER A 23 -15.46 -23.55 -3.94
CA SER A 23 -15.72 -24.43 -2.79
C SER A 23 -14.44 -25.18 -2.40
N PRO A 24 -14.20 -25.40 -1.10
CA PRO A 24 -13.06 -26.18 -0.64
C PRO A 24 -13.12 -27.64 -1.13
N PRO A 25 -11.97 -28.34 -1.20
CA PRO A 25 -10.65 -27.89 -0.78
C PRO A 25 -9.99 -26.93 -1.79
N TYR A 26 -9.31 -25.90 -1.28
CA TYR A 26 -8.54 -24.98 -2.13
C TYR A 26 -7.16 -25.57 -2.46
N PRO A 27 -6.64 -25.33 -3.68
CA PRO A 27 -5.37 -25.92 -4.13
C PRO A 27 -4.15 -25.32 -3.44
N THR A 28 -4.24 -24.08 -2.95
CA THR A 28 -3.16 -23.38 -2.23
C THR A 28 -3.74 -22.45 -1.17
N SER A 29 -2.92 -22.07 -0.19
CA SER A 29 -3.28 -21.07 0.82
C SER A 29 -3.56 -19.69 0.20
N LEU A 30 -2.90 -19.35 -0.91
CA LEU A 30 -3.16 -18.11 -1.64
C LEU A 30 -4.59 -18.07 -2.19
N VAL A 31 -5.04 -19.17 -2.80
CA VAL A 31 -6.41 -19.30 -3.33
C VAL A 31 -7.45 -19.29 -2.21
N GLU A 32 -7.15 -19.94 -1.09
CA GLU A 32 -8.00 -19.91 0.11
C GLU A 32 -8.14 -18.47 0.65
N GLN A 33 -7.03 -17.77 0.87
CA GLN A 33 -7.02 -16.41 1.38
C GLN A 33 -7.72 -15.43 0.41
N GLY A 34 -7.54 -15.61 -0.90
CA GLY A 34 -8.24 -14.84 -1.91
C GLY A 34 -9.75 -15.05 -1.85
N ASN A 35 -10.22 -16.30 -1.73
CA ASN A 35 -11.64 -16.60 -1.58
C ASN A 35 -12.23 -16.03 -0.29
N ILE A 36 -11.50 -16.09 0.83
CA ILE A 36 -11.89 -15.46 2.09
C ILE A 36 -12.02 -13.94 1.89
N ALA A 37 -11.02 -13.30 1.30
CA ALA A 37 -11.02 -11.85 1.06
C ALA A 37 -12.19 -11.41 0.16
N LEU A 38 -12.47 -12.16 -0.92
CA LEU A 38 -13.61 -11.88 -1.82
C LEU A 38 -14.97 -12.04 -1.12
N ALA A 39 -15.06 -12.89 -0.10
CA ALA A 39 -16.25 -13.10 0.71
C ALA A 39 -16.39 -12.13 1.89
N THR A 40 -15.40 -11.28 2.15
CA THR A 40 -15.45 -10.25 3.20
C THR A 40 -16.19 -9.01 2.67
N PRO A 41 -17.08 -8.37 3.47
CA PRO A 41 -17.64 -7.07 3.12
C PRO A 41 -16.55 -6.04 2.88
N LEU A 42 -16.74 -5.15 1.89
CA LEU A 42 -15.72 -4.20 1.48
C LEU A 42 -15.22 -3.36 2.66
N ARG A 43 -16.12 -2.87 3.52
CA ARG A 43 -15.76 -2.10 4.72
C ARG A 43 -14.92 -2.88 5.74
N ASP A 44 -15.09 -4.21 5.79
CA ASP A 44 -14.49 -5.10 6.79
C ASP A 44 -13.19 -5.75 6.29
N LEU A 45 -12.73 -5.43 5.07
CA LEU A 45 -11.45 -5.90 4.55
C LEU A 45 -10.29 -5.42 5.40
N SER A 46 -9.43 -6.35 5.81
CA SER A 46 -8.16 -6.03 6.48
C SER A 46 -7.15 -5.45 5.48
N ASN A 47 -6.10 -4.79 5.99
CA ASN A 47 -5.02 -4.27 5.16
C ASN A 47 -4.35 -5.40 4.34
N GLU A 48 -4.14 -6.57 4.94
CA GLU A 48 -3.57 -7.75 4.28
C GLU A 48 -4.47 -8.25 3.15
N GLN A 49 -5.79 -8.26 3.36
CA GLN A 49 -6.75 -8.64 2.34
C GLN A 49 -6.78 -7.61 1.19
N VAL A 50 -6.76 -6.31 1.49
CA VAL A 50 -6.66 -5.25 0.47
C VAL A 50 -5.39 -5.44 -0.36
N ARG A 51 -4.23 -5.59 0.30
CA ARG A 51 -2.94 -5.78 -0.36
C ARG A 51 -2.94 -7.05 -1.23
N LEU A 52 -3.48 -8.15 -0.71
CA LEU A 52 -3.62 -9.40 -1.45
C LEU A 52 -4.47 -9.19 -2.71
N LEU A 53 -5.67 -8.63 -2.58
CA LEU A 53 -6.60 -8.46 -3.70
C LEU A 53 -6.03 -7.52 -4.78
N VAL A 54 -5.37 -6.43 -4.37
CA VAL A 54 -4.64 -5.54 -5.30
C VAL A 54 -3.56 -6.32 -6.04
N SER A 55 -2.72 -7.09 -5.33
CA SER A 55 -1.63 -7.86 -5.95
C SER A 55 -2.10 -8.94 -6.93
N GLN A 56 -3.32 -9.46 -6.71
CA GLN A 56 -3.94 -10.47 -7.58
C GLN A 56 -4.82 -9.86 -8.69
N GLY A 57 -5.06 -8.55 -8.67
CA GLY A 57 -5.88 -7.88 -9.68
C GLY A 57 -7.40 -8.09 -9.52
N PHE A 58 -7.88 -8.49 -8.35
CA PHE A 58 -9.31 -8.75 -8.13
C PHE A 58 -10.08 -7.52 -7.68
N GLY A 59 -11.15 -7.19 -8.39
CA GLY A 59 -12.08 -6.12 -8.01
C GLY A 59 -11.42 -4.76 -7.84
N LEU A 60 -10.42 -4.44 -8.68
CA LEU A 60 -9.57 -3.25 -8.56
C LEU A 60 -10.37 -1.94 -8.41
N GLU A 61 -11.50 -1.82 -9.09
CA GLU A 61 -12.40 -0.65 -8.99
C GLU A 61 -12.91 -0.38 -7.56
N TYR A 62 -12.98 -1.42 -6.71
CA TYR A 62 -13.42 -1.31 -5.32
C TYR A 62 -12.24 -1.32 -4.33
N VAL A 63 -11.19 -2.11 -4.62
CA VAL A 63 -10.07 -2.30 -3.67
C VAL A 63 -9.00 -1.22 -3.77
N VAL A 64 -8.79 -0.61 -4.95
CA VAL A 64 -7.79 0.46 -5.13
C VAL A 64 -8.16 1.72 -4.35
N PRO A 65 -9.42 2.20 -4.33
CA PRO A 65 -9.81 3.32 -3.46
C PRO A 65 -9.49 3.09 -1.98
N LYS A 66 -9.66 1.85 -1.50
CA LYS A 66 -9.27 1.45 -0.14
C LYS A 66 -7.77 1.44 0.05
N ALA A 67 -7.02 0.91 -0.90
CA ALA A 67 -5.56 0.95 -0.86
C ALA A 67 -5.04 2.39 -0.79
N ILE A 68 -5.59 3.30 -1.61
CA ILE A 68 -5.26 4.73 -1.58
C ILE A 68 -5.58 5.33 -0.21
N SER A 69 -6.76 5.05 0.36
CA SER A 69 -7.12 5.52 1.70
C SER A 69 -6.12 5.09 2.78
N ILE A 70 -5.59 3.87 2.69
CA ILE A 70 -4.54 3.37 3.59
C ILE A 70 -3.20 4.09 3.34
N LEU A 71 -2.84 4.29 2.07
CA LEU A 71 -1.58 4.89 1.66
C LEU A 71 -1.50 6.40 1.95
N VAL A 72 -2.63 7.10 1.98
CA VAL A 72 -2.70 8.51 2.43
C VAL A 72 -2.19 8.65 3.87
N GLU A 73 -2.55 7.71 4.75
CA GLU A 73 -2.12 7.74 6.16
C GLU A 73 -0.65 7.34 6.32
N ASN A 74 -0.19 6.34 5.56
CA ASN A 74 1.21 5.91 5.56
C ASN A 74 1.61 5.24 4.24
N PRO A 75 2.33 5.94 3.34
CA PRO A 75 2.75 5.40 2.05
C PRO A 75 3.70 4.19 2.15
N LEU A 76 4.45 4.10 3.25
CA LEU A 76 5.44 3.04 3.52
C LEU A 76 4.95 2.02 4.55
N ILE A 77 3.63 1.90 4.74
CA ILE A 77 3.06 0.89 5.63
C ILE A 77 3.57 -0.51 5.27
N GLY A 78 4.00 -1.27 6.28
CA GLY A 78 4.31 -2.69 6.12
C GLY A 78 3.07 -3.51 6.42
N VAL A 79 2.47 -4.13 5.41
CA VAL A 79 1.23 -4.89 5.58
C VAL A 79 1.49 -6.37 5.82
N THR A 80 2.33 -7.00 5.02
CA THR A 80 2.60 -8.45 5.16
C THR A 80 4.04 -8.82 4.95
N PHE A 81 4.73 -8.21 3.99
CA PHE A 81 6.06 -8.65 3.57
C PHE A 81 7.16 -7.66 3.93
N TYR A 82 6.96 -6.39 3.61
CA TYR A 82 7.94 -5.32 3.80
C TYR A 82 7.27 -3.95 3.80
N ALA A 83 7.98 -2.93 4.29
CA ALA A 83 7.50 -1.55 4.28
C ALA A 83 7.25 -1.06 2.84
N GLY A 84 6.02 -0.63 2.55
CA GLY A 84 5.60 -0.17 1.23
C GLY A 84 5.10 -1.30 0.31
N ASP A 85 4.86 -2.52 0.81
CA ASP A 85 4.36 -3.63 0.00
C ASP A 85 3.00 -3.37 -0.65
N LEU A 86 2.11 -2.62 0.01
CA LEU A 86 0.86 -2.15 -0.58
C LEU A 86 1.08 -1.14 -1.70
N LEU A 87 1.97 -0.15 -1.50
CA LEU A 87 2.30 0.83 -2.52
C LEU A 87 2.88 0.16 -3.76
N THR A 88 3.84 -0.76 -3.57
CA THR A 88 4.43 -1.56 -4.64
C THR A 88 3.37 -2.39 -5.37
N SER A 89 2.39 -2.96 -4.65
CA SER A 89 1.30 -3.71 -5.28
C SER A 89 0.44 -2.80 -6.17
N CYS A 90 0.17 -1.56 -5.74
CA CYS A 90 -0.57 -0.57 -6.54
C CYS A 90 0.22 -0.15 -7.78
N LEU A 91 1.53 0.11 -7.65
CA LEU A 91 2.39 0.50 -8.76
C LEU A 91 2.50 -0.57 -9.86
N ASN A 92 2.28 -1.84 -9.52
CA ASN A 92 2.30 -2.95 -10.47
C ASN A 92 0.94 -3.18 -11.19
N ILE A 93 -0.09 -2.41 -10.87
CA ILE A 93 -1.40 -2.51 -11.55
C ILE A 93 -1.24 -2.17 -13.05
N PRO A 94 -1.84 -2.95 -13.98
CA PRO A 94 -1.73 -2.69 -15.41
C PRO A 94 -2.16 -1.28 -15.83
N GLN A 95 -1.44 -0.69 -16.79
CA GLN A 95 -1.71 0.67 -17.30
C GLN A 95 -3.17 0.87 -17.75
N GLN A 96 -3.83 -0.16 -18.27
CA GLN A 96 -5.21 -0.08 -18.74
C GLN A 96 -6.17 0.35 -17.62
N PHE A 97 -6.00 -0.18 -16.40
CA PHE A 97 -6.80 0.22 -15.25
C PHE A 97 -6.67 1.71 -14.96
N TRP A 98 -5.45 2.24 -14.99
CA TRP A 98 -5.20 3.66 -14.74
C TRP A 98 -5.76 4.57 -15.84
N LYS A 99 -5.73 4.13 -17.10
CA LYS A 99 -6.36 4.85 -18.22
C LYS A 99 -7.87 5.00 -18.03
N GLU A 100 -8.52 3.97 -17.48
CA GLU A 100 -9.96 3.95 -17.20
C GLU A 100 -10.30 4.67 -15.88
N ASN A 101 -9.36 4.76 -14.94
CA ASN A 101 -9.54 5.31 -13.59
C ASN A 101 -8.56 6.46 -13.30
N GLN A 102 -8.55 7.48 -14.16
CA GLN A 102 -7.59 8.59 -14.08
C GLN A 102 -7.64 9.37 -12.76
N HIS A 103 -8.80 9.44 -12.12
CA HIS A 103 -8.95 10.07 -10.80
C HIS A 103 -8.15 9.33 -9.72
N LEU A 104 -8.24 7.99 -9.68
CA LEU A 104 -7.45 7.17 -8.75
C LEU A 104 -5.95 7.25 -9.06
N TRP A 105 -5.59 7.34 -10.34
CA TRP A 105 -4.20 7.55 -10.73
C TRP A 105 -3.67 8.87 -10.17
N ALA A 106 -4.44 9.96 -10.29
CA ALA A 106 -4.05 11.28 -9.78
C ALA A 106 -3.93 11.30 -8.25
N GLU A 107 -4.80 10.59 -7.53
CA GLU A 107 -4.69 10.42 -6.08
C GLU A 107 -3.42 9.67 -5.68
N LEU A 108 -3.11 8.55 -6.35
CA LEU A 108 -1.87 7.80 -6.09
C LEU A 108 -0.61 8.61 -6.46
N ASP A 109 -0.65 9.34 -7.57
CA ASP A 109 0.44 10.22 -8.00
C ASP A 109 0.71 11.33 -6.97
N GLY A 110 -0.33 11.93 -6.40
CA GLY A 110 -0.20 12.90 -5.31
C GLY A 110 0.50 12.32 -4.07
N ILE A 111 0.21 11.06 -3.72
CA ILE A 111 0.90 10.35 -2.62
C ILE A 111 2.38 10.17 -2.96
N LEU A 112 2.70 9.75 -4.18
CA LEU A 112 4.09 9.55 -4.63
C LEU A 112 4.89 10.86 -4.60
N GLN A 113 4.31 11.95 -5.13
CA GLN A 113 4.93 13.28 -5.09
C GLN A 113 5.21 13.74 -3.65
N SER A 114 4.25 13.55 -2.74
CA SER A 114 4.42 13.89 -1.32
C SER A 114 5.51 13.05 -0.66
N LEU A 115 5.59 11.76 -1.00
CA LEU A 115 6.63 10.86 -0.49
C LEU A 115 8.01 11.28 -1.00
N ASP A 116 8.15 11.55 -2.30
CA ASP A 116 9.40 12.00 -2.90
C ASP A 116 9.90 13.31 -2.26
N GLN A 117 8.98 14.25 -2.04
CA GLN A 117 9.28 15.51 -1.35
C GLN A 117 9.78 15.24 0.08
N THR A 118 9.08 14.39 0.83
CA THR A 118 9.45 14.04 2.21
C THR A 118 10.83 13.38 2.27
N VAL A 119 11.11 12.42 1.38
CA VAL A 119 12.41 11.74 1.31
C VAL A 119 13.52 12.72 0.96
N SER A 120 13.26 13.64 0.03
CA SER A 120 14.22 14.69 -0.36
C SER A 120 14.53 15.63 0.81
N GLU A 121 13.51 16.11 1.51
CA GLU A 121 13.64 16.98 2.69
C GLU A 121 14.45 16.32 3.81
N VAL A 122 14.11 15.08 4.18
CA VAL A 122 14.88 14.30 5.15
C VAL A 122 16.33 14.13 4.69
N GLY A 123 16.53 13.89 3.39
CA GLY A 123 17.85 13.78 2.78
C GLY A 123 18.73 15.01 2.99
N THR A 124 18.15 16.22 3.05
CA THR A 124 18.92 17.46 3.26
C THR A 124 19.61 17.52 4.62
N HIS A 125 19.11 16.78 5.61
CA HIS A 125 19.67 16.74 6.96
C HIS A 125 20.75 15.66 7.15
N ARG A 126 20.84 14.70 6.24
CA ARG A 126 21.80 13.58 6.31
C ARG A 126 23.26 14.02 6.42
N PRO A 127 23.75 15.02 5.66
CA PRO A 127 25.16 15.45 5.75
C PRO A 127 25.56 15.94 7.15
N GLN A 128 24.64 16.60 7.86
CA GLN A 128 24.91 17.05 9.24
C GLN A 128 25.18 15.84 10.16
N PHE A 129 24.37 14.79 10.07
CA PHE A 129 24.57 13.55 10.82
C PHE A 129 25.89 12.86 10.46
N GLU A 130 26.22 12.77 9.16
CA GLU A 130 27.46 12.15 8.68
C GLU A 130 28.71 12.90 9.15
N SER A 131 28.70 14.23 9.12
CA SER A 131 29.82 15.06 9.60
C SER A 131 30.12 14.86 11.09
N ALA A 132 29.12 14.54 11.91
CA ALA A 132 29.30 14.26 13.33
C ALA A 132 30.14 12.99 13.56
N TRP A 133 29.99 11.98 12.69
CA TRP A 133 30.79 10.76 12.73
C TRP A 133 32.24 11.03 12.33
N GLU A 134 32.47 11.79 11.26
CA GLU A 134 33.81 12.15 10.79
C GLU A 134 34.61 12.92 11.85
N ALA A 135 33.96 13.85 12.56
CA ALA A 135 34.56 14.62 13.64
C ALA A 135 34.97 13.74 14.84
N TRP A 136 34.23 12.66 15.11
CA TRP A 136 34.53 11.72 16.18
C TRP A 136 35.63 10.72 15.79
N ASP A 137 35.58 10.15 14.59
CA ASP A 137 36.57 9.19 14.10
C ASP A 137 37.97 9.83 13.98
N THR A 138 38.05 11.09 13.53
CA THR A 138 39.31 11.84 13.49
C THR A 138 39.89 12.14 14.87
N GLN A 139 39.06 12.28 15.92
CA GLN A 139 39.53 12.40 17.30
C GLN A 139 40.05 11.06 17.86
N GLY A 140 39.37 9.94 17.55
CA GLY A 140 39.82 8.59 17.93
C GLY A 140 41.13 8.18 17.27
N ALA A 141 41.36 8.57 16.01
CA ALA A 141 42.61 8.31 15.28
C ALA A 141 43.80 9.13 15.83
N ARG A 142 43.56 10.35 16.33
CA ARG A 142 44.59 11.19 16.97
C ARG A 142 44.98 10.70 18.36
N SER A 143 44.06 10.11 19.12
CA SER A 143 44.33 9.64 20.47
C SER A 143 45.10 8.30 20.55
N LYS A 144 45.20 7.54 19.45
CA LYS A 144 45.99 6.29 19.38
C LYS A 144 47.45 6.47 18.91
N LYS A 145 47.86 7.69 18.58
CA LYS A 145 49.23 8.04 18.13
C LYS A 145 50.04 8.85 19.15
N ALA A 146 49.52 9.00 20.37
CA ALA A 146 50.17 9.70 21.48
C ALA A 146 50.66 8.71 22.54
#